data_AF-A0A4Q3A1R5-F1
#
_entry.id   AF-A0A4Q3A1R5-F1
#
_cell.length_a   1.000
_cell.length_b   1.000
_cell.length_c   1.000
_cell.angle_alpha   90.00
_cell.angle_beta   90.00
_cell.angle_gamma   90.00
#
_symmetry.space_group_name_H-M   'P 1'
#
loop_
_entity.id
_entity.type
_entity.pdbx_description
1 polymer ?
#
loop_
_entity_poly.entity_id
_entity_poly.type
_entity_poly.pdbx_seq_one_letter_code
_entity_poly.pdbx_strand_id
1 'polypeptide(L)'
;MQFRFLFLAFPVLFMASCRESRLHDEKDWGKHFEQRGIKNACFILRDNNHEAVHYYNKDRCLERFSPASTFKIFNSLIALETAIAPDEQLLIKWDSVQRPIADWNRNLTMREAFKASAVPYYQELARRIGPDYMQHYLDTANYGNKSIGGGIDTFWLNDSLQISADEQVGLMKKLYFNELPFSERTQRIVKSMMLQEDNAQYKLYYKTGWAQLAQKETLWVVGFIEKLEHVKEHENSMNKSDVRMYPYFFAQNFDIPKGDKSQDWIKLRIDILKGILKDFGAIK
;
A
#
# COMPACT_ATOMS: atom_id res chain seq x y z
N MET A 1 -17.49 67.10 24.87
CA MET A 1 -16.82 66.26 23.86
C MET A 1 -17.36 64.83 24.04
N GLN A 2 -18.40 64.45 23.31
CA GLN A 2 -19.05 63.13 23.44
C GLN A 2 -18.40 62.15 22.45
N PHE A 3 -17.67 61.17 22.96
CA PHE A 3 -17.14 60.08 22.15
C PHE A 3 -18.21 58.99 21.99
N ARG A 4 -18.78 58.87 20.78
CA ARG A 4 -19.59 57.72 20.38
C ARG A 4 -18.66 56.58 19.98
N PHE A 5 -18.61 55.52 20.80
CA PHE A 5 -18.01 54.25 20.41
C PHE A 5 -18.94 53.53 19.42
N LEU A 6 -18.54 53.47 18.15
CA LEU A 6 -19.18 52.62 17.15
C LEU A 6 -18.67 51.19 17.36
N PHE A 7 -19.49 50.32 17.94
CA PHE A 7 -19.22 48.88 17.94
C PHE A 7 -19.46 48.32 16.53
N LEU A 8 -18.39 48.13 15.76
CA LEU A 8 -18.40 47.35 14.53
C LEU A 8 -18.51 45.86 14.89
N ALA A 9 -19.71 45.30 14.77
CA ALA A 9 -19.93 43.87 14.85
C ALA A 9 -19.33 43.20 13.60
N PHE A 10 -18.16 42.58 13.75
CA PHE A 10 -17.56 41.73 12.73
C PHE A 10 -18.38 40.42 12.65
N PRO A 11 -18.97 40.07 11.49
CA PRO A 11 -19.63 38.78 11.35
C PRO A 11 -18.54 37.70 11.34
N VAL A 12 -18.52 36.87 12.38
CA VAL A 12 -17.70 35.66 12.42
C VAL A 12 -18.30 34.69 11.40
N LEU A 13 -17.73 34.63 10.19
CA LEU A 13 -18.01 33.56 9.24
C LEU A 13 -17.57 32.25 9.89
N PHE A 14 -18.52 31.45 10.35
CA PHE A 14 -18.30 30.04 10.66
C PHE A 14 -17.91 29.35 9.35
N MET A 15 -16.60 29.11 9.14
CA MET A 15 -16.15 28.13 8.16
C MET A 15 -16.52 26.74 8.68
N ALA A 16 -17.76 26.31 8.45
CA ALA A 16 -18.10 24.90 8.50
C ALA A 16 -17.28 24.21 7.41
N SER A 17 -16.22 23.53 7.84
CA SER A 17 -15.28 22.85 6.95
C SER A 17 -16.02 21.79 6.15
N CYS A 18 -16.01 21.89 4.81
CA CYS A 18 -16.48 20.87 3.87
C CYS A 18 -15.70 19.53 3.95
N ARG A 19 -15.00 19.24 5.05
CA ARG A 19 -14.15 18.06 5.22
C ARG A 19 -14.93 16.76 5.28
N GLU A 20 -16.18 16.80 5.76
CA GLU A 20 -17.03 15.61 5.90
C GLU A 20 -17.56 15.10 4.55
N SER A 21 -17.63 15.91 3.49
CA SER A 21 -18.24 15.47 2.23
C SER A 21 -17.38 14.52 1.40
N ARG A 22 -16.11 14.33 1.76
CA ARG A 22 -15.13 13.53 0.99
C ARG A 22 -14.69 12.25 1.71
N LEU A 23 -15.26 11.95 2.87
CA LEU A 23 -14.99 10.75 3.64
C LEU A 23 -16.24 9.87 3.64
N HIS A 24 -16.13 8.66 3.09
CA HIS A 24 -17.26 7.75 2.90
C HIS A 24 -17.03 6.47 3.72
N ASP A 25 -17.95 6.21 4.66
CA ASP A 25 -17.98 4.98 5.45
C ASP A 25 -18.77 3.90 4.70
N GLU A 26 -18.03 3.00 4.05
CA GLU A 26 -18.55 1.92 3.19
C GLU A 26 -18.80 0.66 4.02
N LYS A 27 -19.75 0.74 4.96
CA LYS A 27 -20.08 -0.36 5.89
C LYS A 27 -20.35 -1.68 5.16
N ASP A 28 -20.98 -1.61 3.99
CA ASP A 28 -21.33 -2.77 3.18
C ASP A 28 -20.11 -3.56 2.66
N TRP A 29 -18.91 -2.97 2.62
CA TRP A 29 -17.70 -3.73 2.29
C TRP A 29 -17.36 -4.78 3.36
N GLY A 30 -17.87 -4.63 4.59
CA GLY A 30 -17.75 -5.61 5.66
C GLY A 30 -18.25 -7.00 5.28
N LYS A 31 -19.27 -7.10 4.41
CA LYS A 31 -19.83 -8.37 3.94
C LYS A 31 -18.80 -9.29 3.30
N HIS A 32 -17.78 -8.73 2.63
CA HIS A 32 -16.72 -9.52 1.98
C HIS A 32 -15.84 -10.28 2.99
N PHE A 33 -15.73 -9.74 4.20
CA PHE A 33 -14.97 -10.32 5.30
C PHE A 33 -15.85 -11.24 6.17
N GLU A 34 -17.04 -10.76 6.57
CA GLU A 34 -17.94 -11.45 7.50
C GLU A 34 -18.43 -12.79 6.95
N GLN A 35 -18.76 -12.87 5.66
CA GLN A 35 -19.16 -14.12 5.01
C GLN A 35 -18.06 -15.19 5.00
N ARG A 36 -16.82 -14.81 5.29
CA ARG A 36 -15.64 -15.69 5.41
C ARG A 36 -15.22 -15.92 6.86
N GLY A 37 -16.01 -15.45 7.82
CA GLY A 37 -15.73 -15.56 9.26
C GLY A 37 -14.64 -14.60 9.77
N ILE A 38 -14.25 -13.60 8.98
CA ILE A 38 -13.22 -12.63 9.35
C ILE A 38 -13.86 -11.50 10.16
N LYS A 39 -13.44 -11.37 11.43
CA LYS A 39 -14.01 -10.38 12.37
C LYS A 39 -13.23 -9.07 12.42
N ASN A 40 -11.91 -9.15 12.29
CA ASN A 40 -11.02 -8.01 12.45
C ASN A 40 -10.42 -7.67 11.09
N ALA A 41 -11.06 -6.75 10.38
CA ALA A 41 -10.67 -6.37 9.03
C ALA A 41 -10.90 -4.88 8.79
N CYS A 42 -10.14 -4.34 7.83
CA CYS A 42 -10.34 -3.00 7.32
C CYS A 42 -9.99 -2.94 5.84
N PHE A 43 -10.56 -1.95 5.17
CA PHE A 43 -10.22 -1.59 3.80
C PHE A 43 -10.27 -0.07 3.68
N ILE A 44 -9.30 0.52 3.01
CA ILE A 44 -9.30 1.95 2.70
C ILE A 44 -8.90 2.12 1.23
N LEU A 45 -9.61 3.01 0.55
CA LEU A 45 -9.37 3.39 -0.84
C LEU A 45 -9.39 4.91 -0.95
N ARG A 46 -8.36 5.48 -1.56
CA ARG A 46 -8.32 6.89 -1.94
C ARG A 46 -8.57 7.02 -3.43
N ASP A 47 -9.65 7.73 -3.75
CA ASP A 47 -10.00 8.16 -5.09
C ASP A 47 -9.26 9.46 -5.39
N ASN A 48 -8.32 9.38 -6.33
CA ASN A 48 -7.52 10.55 -6.68
C ASN A 48 -8.31 11.57 -7.51
N ASN A 49 -9.27 11.13 -8.31
CA ASN A 49 -10.02 11.97 -9.24
C ASN A 49 -11.06 12.82 -8.53
N HIS A 50 -11.72 12.25 -7.52
CA HIS A 50 -12.73 12.94 -6.73
C HIS A 50 -12.18 13.48 -5.39
N GLU A 51 -10.89 13.28 -5.13
CA GLU A 51 -10.23 13.63 -3.87
C GLU A 51 -10.96 13.07 -2.63
N ALA A 52 -11.51 11.87 -2.77
CA ALA A 52 -12.34 11.20 -1.77
C ALA A 52 -11.63 10.01 -1.13
N VAL A 53 -12.05 9.66 0.09
CA VAL A 53 -11.57 8.50 0.82
C VAL A 53 -12.76 7.64 1.21
N HIS A 54 -12.72 6.38 0.79
CA HIS A 54 -13.71 5.37 1.10
C HIS A 54 -13.08 4.35 2.04
N TYR A 55 -13.78 3.96 3.10
CA TYR A 55 -13.22 3.02 4.07
C TYR A 55 -14.27 2.11 4.69
N TYR A 56 -13.80 0.94 5.13
CA TYR A 56 -14.49 0.05 6.06
C TYR A 56 -13.62 -0.11 7.31
N ASN A 57 -14.21 0.15 8.48
CA ASN A 57 -13.56 0.12 9.79
C ASN A 57 -12.40 1.14 9.92
N LYS A 58 -12.78 2.42 10.08
CA LYS A 58 -11.84 3.55 10.18
C LYS A 58 -10.78 3.36 11.26
N ASP A 59 -11.20 2.94 12.45
CA ASP A 59 -10.30 2.83 13.61
C ASP A 59 -9.18 1.83 13.32
N ARG A 60 -9.51 0.69 12.72
CA ARG A 60 -8.50 -0.28 12.29
C ARG A 60 -7.66 0.20 11.10
N CYS A 61 -8.23 0.98 10.16
CA CYS A 61 -7.45 1.59 9.08
C CYS A 61 -6.34 2.53 9.60
N LEU A 62 -6.53 3.10 10.79
CA LEU A 62 -5.58 3.99 11.47
C LEU A 62 -4.63 3.24 12.43
N GLU A 63 -4.93 2.00 12.79
CA GLU A 63 -4.07 1.15 13.61
C GLU A 63 -2.85 0.68 12.81
N ARG A 64 -1.68 0.68 13.44
CA ARG A 64 -0.43 0.21 12.82
C ARG A 64 -0.18 -1.26 13.12
N PHE A 65 0.22 -2.01 12.09
CA PHE A 65 0.64 -3.41 12.22
C PHE A 65 1.97 -3.64 11.51
N SER A 66 2.63 -4.76 11.77
CA SER A 66 3.75 -5.24 10.97
C SER A 66 3.40 -5.23 9.47
N PRO A 67 4.22 -4.60 8.60
CA PRO A 67 3.99 -4.59 7.16
C PRO A 67 4.22 -5.96 6.52
N ALA A 68 4.99 -6.84 7.17
CA ALA A 68 5.45 -8.09 6.62
C ALA A 68 6.00 -7.90 5.18
N SER A 69 5.56 -8.74 4.24
CA SER A 69 6.05 -8.71 2.87
C SER A 69 5.60 -7.51 2.02
N THR A 70 4.72 -6.62 2.52
CA THR A 70 4.45 -5.34 1.82
C THR A 70 5.66 -4.41 1.89
N PHE A 71 6.51 -4.56 2.91
CA PHE A 71 7.76 -3.80 3.07
C PHE A 71 8.74 -4.01 1.89
N LYS A 72 8.59 -5.09 1.12
CA LYS A 72 9.38 -5.33 -0.10
C LYS A 72 9.29 -4.17 -1.09
N ILE A 73 8.19 -3.43 -1.13
CA ILE A 73 8.07 -2.21 -1.94
C ILE A 73 9.14 -1.20 -1.52
N PHE A 74 9.21 -0.89 -0.22
CA PHE A 74 10.12 0.11 0.31
C PHE A 74 11.58 -0.35 0.33
N ASN A 75 11.83 -1.62 0.66
CA ASN A 75 13.15 -2.22 0.61
C ASN A 75 13.73 -2.18 -0.82
N SER A 76 12.93 -2.47 -1.84
CA SER A 76 13.35 -2.32 -3.25
C SER A 76 13.66 -0.87 -3.63
N LEU A 77 12.88 0.12 -3.15
CA LEU A 77 13.18 1.53 -3.40
C LEU A 77 14.57 1.90 -2.85
N ILE A 78 14.85 1.53 -1.60
CA ILE A 78 16.14 1.82 -0.97
C ILE A 78 17.29 1.12 -1.71
N ALA A 79 17.14 -0.17 -2.03
CA ALA A 79 18.17 -0.93 -2.73
C ALA A 79 18.55 -0.31 -4.08
N LEU A 80 17.56 0.15 -4.83
CA LEU A 80 17.75 0.79 -6.14
C LEU A 80 18.39 2.17 -6.01
N GLU A 81 17.93 2.98 -5.05
CA GLU A 81 18.42 4.34 -4.86
C GLU A 81 19.87 4.38 -4.34
N THR A 82 20.22 3.43 -3.48
CA THR A 82 21.58 3.26 -2.96
C THR A 82 22.52 2.54 -3.94
N ALA A 83 22.04 2.19 -5.14
CA ALA A 83 22.75 1.42 -6.15
C ALA A 83 23.25 0.03 -5.70
N ILE A 84 22.80 -0.46 -4.54
CA ILE A 84 23.07 -1.81 -4.05
C ILE A 84 22.43 -2.85 -4.96
N ALA A 85 21.24 -2.53 -5.47
CA ALA A 85 20.69 -3.14 -6.67
C ALA A 85 20.85 -2.15 -7.83
N PRO A 86 21.64 -2.46 -8.86
CA PRO A 86 21.71 -1.59 -10.04
C PRO A 86 20.34 -1.50 -10.72
N ASP A 87 19.61 -2.60 -10.78
CA ASP A 87 18.25 -2.70 -11.32
C ASP A 87 17.53 -3.93 -10.74
N GLU A 88 16.33 -4.23 -11.23
CA GLU A 88 15.56 -5.37 -10.78
C GLU A 88 16.05 -6.76 -11.24
N GLN A 89 17.11 -6.80 -12.06
CA GLN A 89 17.79 -8.01 -12.49
C GLN A 89 18.93 -8.40 -11.57
N LEU A 90 19.20 -7.67 -10.47
CA LEU A 90 20.17 -8.07 -9.45
C LEU A 90 19.92 -9.53 -9.02
N LEU A 91 20.85 -10.40 -9.39
CA LEU A 91 20.82 -11.81 -9.03
C LEU A 91 21.43 -12.02 -7.64
N ILE A 92 20.67 -12.60 -6.72
CA ILE A 92 21.22 -13.13 -5.47
C ILE A 92 21.18 -14.65 -5.57
N LYS A 93 22.34 -15.28 -5.39
CA LYS A 93 22.48 -16.73 -5.44
C LYS A 93 21.76 -17.35 -4.24
N TRP A 94 21.13 -18.50 -4.47
CA TRP A 94 20.60 -19.34 -3.40
C TRP A 94 21.74 -19.75 -2.47
N ASP A 95 21.47 -19.72 -1.18
CA ASP A 95 22.39 -20.10 -0.12
C ASP A 95 22.44 -21.61 0.14
N SER A 96 21.83 -22.41 -0.75
CA SER A 96 21.70 -23.87 -0.63
C SER A 96 20.92 -24.34 0.60
N VAL A 97 20.22 -23.43 1.31
CA VAL A 97 19.36 -23.78 2.44
C VAL A 97 17.95 -24.07 1.92
N GLN A 98 17.51 -25.32 2.07
CA GLN A 98 16.18 -25.77 1.69
C GLN A 98 15.11 -25.15 2.61
N ARG A 99 14.12 -24.47 2.01
CA ARG A 99 13.00 -23.84 2.73
C ARG A 99 11.64 -24.36 2.25
N PRO A 100 10.55 -24.17 3.03
CA PRO A 100 9.24 -24.73 2.69
C PRO A 100 8.62 -24.21 1.38
N ILE A 101 8.99 -23.00 0.95
CA ILE A 101 8.48 -22.41 -0.30
C ILE A 101 9.47 -22.72 -1.41
N ALA A 102 9.09 -23.61 -2.32
CA ALA A 102 9.96 -24.13 -3.39
C ALA A 102 10.57 -23.01 -4.25
N ASP A 103 9.80 -21.96 -4.56
CA ASP A 103 10.25 -20.81 -5.35
C ASP A 103 11.40 -20.04 -4.70
N TRP A 104 11.67 -20.22 -3.40
CA TRP A 104 12.78 -19.57 -2.69
C TRP A 104 14.09 -20.34 -2.81
N ASN A 105 14.06 -21.60 -3.25
CA ASN A 105 15.21 -22.51 -3.25
C ASN A 105 15.92 -22.52 -4.60
N ARG A 106 16.17 -21.33 -5.16
CA ARG A 106 16.87 -21.12 -6.43
C ARG A 106 17.48 -19.72 -6.47
N ASN A 107 18.39 -19.49 -7.41
CA ASN A 107 18.87 -18.14 -7.69
C ASN A 107 17.68 -17.30 -8.17
N LEU A 108 17.58 -16.07 -7.67
CA LEU A 108 16.48 -15.17 -7.99
C LEU A 108 17.04 -13.80 -8.35
N THR A 109 16.45 -13.18 -9.37
CA THR A 109 16.51 -11.72 -9.58
C THR A 109 15.63 -11.00 -8.56
N MET A 110 15.79 -9.68 -8.39
CA MET A 110 14.91 -8.90 -7.51
C MET A 110 13.45 -8.97 -7.97
N ARG A 111 13.20 -8.94 -9.30
CA ARG A 111 11.86 -9.08 -9.88
C ARG A 111 11.21 -10.42 -9.53
N GLU A 112 11.95 -11.52 -9.67
CA GLU A 112 11.43 -12.85 -9.30
C GLU A 112 11.21 -12.96 -7.80
N ALA A 113 12.15 -12.45 -6.98
CA ALA A 113 12.03 -12.44 -5.53
C ALA A 113 10.85 -11.59 -5.04
N PHE A 114 10.56 -10.47 -5.71
CA PHE A 114 9.40 -9.62 -5.40
C PHE A 114 8.10 -10.41 -5.63
N LYS A 115 7.99 -11.07 -6.80
CA LYS A 115 6.83 -11.88 -7.21
C LYS A 115 6.62 -13.09 -6.30
N ALA A 116 7.66 -13.89 -6.06
CA ALA A 116 7.62 -15.06 -5.17
C ALA A 116 7.59 -14.69 -3.67
N SER A 117 7.67 -13.40 -3.37
CA SER A 117 7.81 -12.87 -2.02
C SER A 117 8.93 -13.51 -1.19
N ALA A 118 10.06 -13.79 -1.84
CA ALA A 118 11.21 -14.49 -1.26
C ALA A 118 11.81 -13.72 -0.08
N VAL A 119 11.49 -14.14 1.15
CA VAL A 119 12.04 -13.54 2.37
C VAL A 119 13.58 -13.59 2.39
N PRO A 120 14.25 -14.73 2.09
CA PRO A 120 15.70 -14.81 2.17
C PRO A 120 16.43 -13.82 1.25
N TYR A 121 15.88 -13.57 0.05
CA TYR A 121 16.42 -12.56 -0.87
C TYR A 121 16.39 -11.16 -0.25
N TYR A 122 15.25 -10.76 0.33
CA TYR A 122 15.09 -9.42 0.92
C TYR A 122 15.81 -9.27 2.26
N GLN A 123 16.04 -10.36 2.98
CA GLN A 123 16.94 -10.38 4.14
C GLN A 123 18.38 -10.10 3.74
N GLU A 124 18.86 -10.77 2.69
CA GLU A 124 20.18 -10.51 2.14
C GLU A 124 20.30 -9.08 1.58
N LEU A 125 19.27 -8.62 0.87
CA LEU A 125 19.21 -7.25 0.36
C LEU A 125 19.28 -6.22 1.50
N ALA A 126 18.53 -6.42 2.58
CA ALA A 126 18.55 -5.55 3.75
C ALA A 126 19.92 -5.54 4.45
N ARG A 127 20.60 -6.69 4.55
CA ARG A 127 21.97 -6.74 5.09
C ARG A 127 22.96 -5.96 4.23
N ARG A 128 22.82 -6.00 2.89
CA ARG A 128 23.65 -5.20 1.97
C ARG A 128 23.35 -3.71 2.11
N ILE A 129 22.08 -3.32 2.30
CA ILE A 129 21.67 -1.93 2.59
C ILE A 129 22.29 -1.43 3.89
N GLY A 130 22.27 -2.26 4.93
CA GLY A 130 22.77 -1.89 6.24
C GLY A 130 21.82 -0.96 7.00
N PRO A 131 22.02 -0.82 8.33
CA PRO A 131 21.11 -0.08 9.19
C PRO A 131 21.06 1.42 8.90
N ASP A 132 22.17 2.04 8.51
CA ASP A 132 22.26 3.49 8.35
C ASP A 132 21.41 3.98 7.17
N TYR A 133 21.57 3.38 5.98
CA TYR A 133 20.72 3.70 4.83
C TYR A 133 19.26 3.31 5.07
N MET A 134 19.01 2.16 5.71
CA MET A 134 17.66 1.72 6.01
C MET A 134 16.92 2.74 6.90
N GLN A 135 17.56 3.16 8.00
CA GLN A 135 17.00 4.14 8.91
C GLN A 135 16.82 5.50 8.23
N HIS A 136 17.84 5.98 7.50
CA HIS A 136 17.78 7.25 6.79
C HIS A 136 16.54 7.37 5.89
N TYR A 137 16.25 6.34 5.08
CA TYR A 137 15.11 6.38 4.18
C TYR A 137 13.76 6.16 4.89
N LEU A 138 13.71 5.31 5.93
CA LEU A 138 12.51 5.19 6.77
C LEU A 138 12.13 6.55 7.36
N ASP A 139 13.12 7.30 7.86
CA ASP A 139 12.93 8.63 8.43
C ASP A 139 12.50 9.64 7.35
N THR A 140 13.25 9.68 6.24
CA THR A 140 13.04 10.68 5.16
C THR A 140 11.68 10.49 4.47
N ALA A 141 11.26 9.25 4.24
CA ALA A 141 9.95 8.97 3.66
C ALA A 141 8.81 8.93 4.68
N ASN A 142 9.13 9.05 5.98
CA ASN A 142 8.21 8.91 7.11
C ASN A 142 7.40 7.60 7.08
N TYR A 143 8.10 6.46 6.98
CA TYR A 143 7.46 5.14 6.89
C TYR A 143 7.02 4.64 8.27
N GLY A 144 5.73 4.77 8.59
CA GLY A 144 5.12 4.25 9.82
C GLY A 144 5.83 4.72 11.08
N ASN A 145 6.09 3.79 12.00
CA ASN A 145 6.82 4.06 13.24
C ASN A 145 8.35 4.13 13.09
N LYS A 146 8.89 3.86 11.88
CA LYS A 146 10.33 3.98 11.52
C LYS A 146 11.29 3.12 12.36
N SER A 147 10.79 2.06 13.00
CA SER A 147 11.60 1.22 13.87
C SER A 147 12.27 0.07 13.13
N ILE A 148 13.59 -0.10 13.31
CA ILE A 148 14.36 -1.25 12.80
C ILE A 148 14.80 -2.23 13.89
N GLY A 149 14.08 -2.25 15.02
CA GLY A 149 14.37 -3.12 16.16
C GLY A 149 14.34 -4.61 15.84
N GLY A 150 15.12 -5.39 16.60
CA GLY A 150 15.21 -6.85 16.46
C GLY A 150 16.07 -7.36 15.29
N GLY A 151 16.67 -6.47 14.49
CA GLY A 151 17.71 -6.80 13.52
C GLY A 151 17.41 -6.34 12.10
N ILE A 152 18.46 -5.98 11.35
CA ILE A 152 18.38 -5.38 10.01
C ILE A 152 17.67 -6.25 8.97
N ASP A 153 17.57 -7.55 9.21
CA ASP A 153 16.95 -8.53 8.30
C ASP A 153 15.67 -9.16 8.89
N THR A 154 15.14 -8.63 9.99
CA THR A 154 13.90 -9.16 10.61
C THR A 154 12.90 -8.09 11.05
N PHE A 155 13.28 -6.80 11.11
CA PHE A 155 12.45 -5.73 11.70
C PHE A 155 11.06 -5.56 11.08
N TRP A 156 10.86 -5.93 9.82
CA TRP A 156 9.55 -5.88 9.14
C TRP A 156 8.73 -7.17 9.31
N LEU A 157 9.26 -8.19 9.98
CA LEU A 157 8.63 -9.49 10.23
C LEU A 157 8.34 -9.73 11.71
N ASN A 158 9.04 -9.03 12.60
CA ASN A 158 9.05 -9.29 14.05
C ASN A 158 8.14 -8.33 14.86
N ASP A 159 7.30 -7.53 14.18
CA ASP A 159 6.41 -6.52 14.77
C ASP A 159 7.08 -5.25 15.30
N SER A 160 8.40 -5.08 15.10
CA SER A 160 9.09 -3.83 15.46
C SER A 160 8.66 -2.68 14.55
N LEU A 161 8.80 -2.85 13.24
CA LEU A 161 8.28 -1.88 12.27
C LEU A 161 6.79 -2.05 12.14
N GLN A 162 6.04 -0.96 12.29
CA GLN A 162 4.59 -0.97 12.13
C GLN A 162 4.12 0.22 11.29
N ILE A 163 3.11 -0.01 10.47
CA ILE A 163 2.48 0.98 9.58
C ILE A 163 0.98 0.69 9.46
N SER A 164 0.17 1.73 9.33
CA SER A 164 -1.28 1.64 9.19
C SER A 164 -1.71 1.52 7.74
N ALA A 165 -2.97 1.14 7.51
CA ALA A 165 -3.52 1.07 6.16
C ALA A 165 -3.61 2.47 5.51
N ASP A 166 -3.95 3.50 6.29
CA ASP A 166 -3.95 4.89 5.81
C ASP A 166 -2.54 5.36 5.39
N GLU A 167 -1.51 5.05 6.18
CA GLU A 167 -0.12 5.37 5.85
C GLU A 167 0.36 4.63 4.59
N GLN A 168 -0.01 3.35 4.44
CA GLN A 168 0.27 2.57 3.23
C GLN A 168 -0.34 3.22 1.99
N VAL A 169 -1.60 3.66 2.06
CA VAL A 169 -2.26 4.34 0.93
C VAL A 169 -1.58 5.68 0.62
N GLY A 170 -1.19 6.44 1.64
CA GLY A 170 -0.41 7.67 1.46
C GLY A 170 0.93 7.41 0.74
N LEU A 171 1.63 6.33 1.10
CA LEU A 171 2.86 5.89 0.43
C LEU A 171 2.61 5.49 -1.03
N MET A 172 1.54 4.73 -1.31
CA MET A 172 1.18 4.32 -2.68
C MET A 172 0.87 5.52 -3.58
N LYS A 173 0.14 6.51 -3.06
CA LYS A 173 -0.12 7.75 -3.79
C LYS A 173 1.17 8.49 -4.15
N LYS A 174 2.08 8.66 -3.18
CA LYS A 174 3.37 9.31 -3.44
C LYS A 174 4.22 8.52 -4.45
N LEU A 175 4.29 7.20 -4.31
CA LEU A 175 5.00 6.32 -5.25
C LEU A 175 4.45 6.46 -6.68
N TYR A 176 3.13 6.56 -6.81
CA TYR A 176 2.46 6.70 -8.10
C TYR A 176 2.87 7.99 -8.81
N PHE A 177 2.84 9.13 -8.11
CA PHE A 177 3.17 10.45 -8.65
C PHE A 177 4.66 10.81 -8.61
N ASN A 178 5.54 9.84 -8.27
CA ASN A 178 6.98 10.05 -8.10
C ASN A 178 7.36 11.07 -7.00
N GLU A 179 6.54 11.21 -5.96
CA GLU A 179 6.69 12.18 -4.87
C GLU A 179 7.44 11.64 -3.64
N LEU A 180 7.87 10.38 -3.66
CA LEU A 180 8.78 9.86 -2.63
C LEU A 180 10.20 10.43 -2.82
N PRO A 181 11.03 10.47 -1.76
CA PRO A 181 12.41 10.98 -1.82
C PRO A 181 13.38 9.98 -2.51
N PHE A 182 13.00 9.50 -3.69
CA PHE A 182 13.77 8.61 -4.54
C PHE A 182 13.70 9.10 -5.98
N SER A 183 14.70 8.77 -6.80
CA SER A 183 14.67 9.07 -8.22
C SER A 183 13.44 8.50 -8.93
N GLU A 184 12.97 9.17 -9.99
CA GLU A 184 11.88 8.68 -10.83
C GLU A 184 12.19 7.28 -11.40
N ARG A 185 13.47 7.03 -11.74
CA ARG A 185 13.95 5.71 -12.18
C ARG A 185 13.62 4.63 -11.16
N THR A 186 14.01 4.84 -9.90
CA THR A 186 13.78 3.91 -8.79
C THR A 186 12.29 3.62 -8.63
N GLN A 187 11.48 4.67 -8.57
CA GLN A 187 10.02 4.55 -8.38
C GLN A 187 9.35 3.84 -9.57
N ARG A 188 9.76 4.11 -10.81
CA ARG A 188 9.28 3.43 -12.01
C ARG A 188 9.60 1.94 -12.01
N ILE A 189 10.82 1.55 -11.63
CA ILE A 189 11.22 0.13 -11.55
C ILE A 189 10.37 -0.60 -10.52
N VAL A 190 10.18 -0.04 -9.32
CA VAL A 190 9.36 -0.65 -8.27
C VAL A 190 7.90 -0.79 -8.70
N LYS A 191 7.29 0.26 -9.29
CA LYS A 191 5.93 0.16 -9.86
C LYS A 191 5.82 -0.96 -10.89
N SER A 192 6.83 -1.15 -11.74
CA SER A 192 6.84 -2.23 -12.72
C SER A 192 6.90 -3.63 -12.11
N MET A 193 7.48 -3.79 -10.92
CA MET A 193 7.50 -5.08 -10.20
C MET A 193 6.17 -5.35 -9.48
N MET A 194 5.40 -4.30 -9.18
CA MET A 194 4.10 -4.41 -8.54
C MET A 194 2.97 -4.84 -9.48
N LEU A 195 3.10 -4.65 -10.80
CA LEU A 195 2.05 -5.00 -11.78
C LEU A 195 1.70 -6.49 -11.70
N GLN A 196 0.43 -6.79 -11.44
CA GLN A 196 -0.09 -8.16 -11.35
C GLN A 196 -1.08 -8.48 -12.48
N GLU A 197 -1.89 -7.50 -12.89
CA GLU A 197 -2.88 -7.66 -13.96
C GLU A 197 -2.86 -6.44 -14.88
N ASP A 198 -2.87 -6.69 -16.18
CA ASP A 198 -2.92 -5.68 -17.24
C ASP A 198 -3.91 -6.16 -18.30
N ASN A 199 -5.01 -5.44 -18.47
CA ASN A 199 -6.02 -5.73 -19.47
C ASN A 199 -6.63 -4.44 -20.03
N ALA A 200 -7.54 -4.57 -20.99
CA ALA A 200 -8.12 -3.43 -21.71
C ALA A 200 -8.94 -2.46 -20.82
N GLN A 201 -9.30 -2.83 -19.60
CA GLN A 201 -10.14 -2.03 -18.71
C GLN A 201 -9.38 -1.46 -17.51
N TYR A 202 -8.35 -2.14 -17.03
CA TYR A 202 -7.57 -1.68 -15.88
C TYR A 202 -6.18 -2.29 -15.81
N LYS A 203 -5.34 -1.65 -15.00
CA LYS A 203 -4.06 -2.19 -14.54
C LYS A 203 -4.04 -2.24 -13.02
N LEU A 204 -3.72 -3.39 -12.46
CA LEU A 204 -3.73 -3.63 -11.02
C LEU A 204 -2.32 -3.95 -10.52
N TYR A 205 -1.85 -3.13 -9.58
CA TYR A 205 -0.51 -3.18 -9.01
C TYR A 205 -0.63 -3.40 -7.51
N TYR A 206 -0.02 -4.47 -6.98
CA TYR A 206 -0.04 -4.68 -5.53
C TYR A 206 1.11 -5.53 -5.03
N LYS A 207 1.32 -5.45 -3.72
CA LYS A 207 2.10 -6.41 -2.96
C LYS A 207 1.28 -6.99 -1.82
N THR A 208 1.39 -8.30 -1.65
CA THR A 208 0.81 -9.04 -0.52
C THR A 208 1.75 -9.09 0.68
N GLY A 209 1.17 -9.14 1.88
CA GLY A 209 1.85 -9.36 3.15
C GLY A 209 1.15 -10.43 3.99
N TRP A 210 1.92 -11.09 4.85
CA TRP A 210 1.42 -12.04 5.84
C TRP A 210 2.35 -11.97 7.05
N ALA A 211 1.91 -11.28 8.10
CA ALA A 211 2.61 -11.22 9.39
C ALA A 211 2.17 -12.41 10.25
N GLN A 212 3.13 -13.20 10.73
CA GLN A 212 2.87 -14.36 11.58
C GLN A 212 3.29 -14.05 13.02
N LEU A 213 2.39 -13.44 13.80
CA LEU A 213 2.64 -13.04 15.18
C LEU A 213 2.19 -14.12 16.17
N ALA A 214 2.53 -13.97 17.45
CA ALA A 214 2.37 -15.03 18.45
C ALA A 214 0.93 -15.55 18.60
N GLN A 215 -0.08 -14.67 18.50
CA GLN A 215 -1.49 -15.00 18.77
C GLN A 215 -2.40 -14.92 17.54
N LYS A 216 -1.98 -14.18 16.51
CA LYS A 216 -2.78 -13.94 15.30
C LYS A 216 -1.86 -13.77 14.10
N GLU A 217 -2.43 -13.95 12.92
CA GLU A 217 -1.76 -13.66 11.67
C GLU A 217 -2.49 -12.55 10.93
N THR A 218 -1.76 -11.54 10.47
CA THR A 218 -2.33 -10.39 9.76
C THR A 218 -1.97 -10.46 8.29
N LEU A 219 -2.99 -10.52 7.44
CA LEU A 219 -2.84 -10.57 5.99
C LEU A 219 -3.01 -9.17 5.42
N TRP A 220 -2.20 -8.83 4.42
CA TRP A 220 -2.20 -7.53 3.75
C TRP A 220 -2.34 -7.68 2.24
N VAL A 221 -3.02 -6.71 1.64
CA VAL A 221 -2.85 -6.35 0.22
C VAL A 221 -2.77 -4.83 0.12
N VAL A 222 -1.69 -4.32 -0.47
CA VAL A 222 -1.44 -2.88 -0.60
C VAL A 222 -1.06 -2.59 -2.04
N GLY A 223 -1.63 -1.54 -2.62
CA GLY A 223 -1.37 -1.22 -4.01
C GLY A 223 -2.21 -0.08 -4.57
N PHE A 224 -2.31 -0.07 -5.89
CA PHE A 224 -3.16 0.84 -6.63
C PHE A 224 -3.69 0.19 -7.90
N ILE A 225 -4.81 0.69 -8.37
CA ILE A 225 -5.43 0.30 -9.62
C ILE A 225 -5.61 1.52 -10.50
N GLU A 226 -5.28 1.39 -11.78
CA GLU A 226 -5.56 2.38 -12.80
C GLU A 226 -6.76 1.87 -13.61
N LYS A 227 -7.94 2.48 -13.42
CA LYS A 227 -9.13 2.14 -14.20
C LYS A 227 -9.21 3.01 -15.45
N LEU A 228 -9.48 2.39 -16.59
CA LEU A 228 -9.81 3.09 -17.81
C LEU A 228 -11.25 3.62 -17.73
N GLU A 229 -11.39 4.94 -17.85
CA GLU A 229 -12.68 5.64 -17.91
C GLU A 229 -12.83 6.37 -19.22
N HIS A 230 -14.05 6.32 -19.78
CA HIS A 230 -14.45 7.17 -20.89
C HIS A 230 -15.10 8.42 -20.35
N VAL A 231 -14.55 9.58 -20.69
CA VAL A 231 -15.00 10.90 -20.26
C VAL A 231 -15.50 11.67 -21.47
N LYS A 232 -16.66 12.30 -21.33
CA LYS A 232 -17.17 13.21 -22.35
C LYS A 232 -16.36 14.50 -22.31
N GLU A 233 -15.57 14.75 -23.36
CA GLU A 233 -14.85 16.01 -23.53
C GLU A 233 -15.83 17.17 -23.75
N HIS A 234 -15.46 18.34 -23.23
CA HIS A 234 -16.15 19.57 -23.57
C HIS A 234 -15.98 19.87 -25.07
N GLU A 235 -16.99 20.46 -25.72
CA GLU A 235 -17.00 20.71 -27.18
C GLU A 235 -15.78 21.52 -27.65
N ASN A 236 -15.25 22.38 -26.78
CA ASN A 236 -14.07 23.21 -27.03
C ASN A 236 -12.77 22.66 -26.40
N SER A 237 -12.73 21.41 -25.95
CA SER A 237 -11.54 20.81 -25.34
C SER A 237 -10.44 20.64 -26.40
N MET A 238 -9.22 21.05 -26.05
CA MET A 238 -8.03 20.72 -26.86
C MET A 238 -7.60 19.27 -26.69
N ASN A 239 -8.10 18.57 -25.66
CA ASN A 239 -7.82 17.15 -25.47
C ASN A 239 -8.75 16.33 -26.37
N LYS A 240 -8.15 15.56 -27.29
CA LYS A 240 -8.88 14.72 -28.25
C LYS A 240 -9.08 13.28 -27.79
N SER A 241 -8.51 12.91 -26.64
CA SER A 241 -8.73 11.58 -26.05
C SER A 241 -9.91 11.64 -25.10
N ASP A 242 -10.89 10.76 -25.29
CA ASP A 242 -11.99 10.53 -24.35
C ASP A 242 -11.61 9.54 -23.25
N VAL A 243 -10.37 9.03 -23.24
CA VAL A 243 -9.92 8.01 -22.29
C VAL A 243 -9.06 8.63 -21.20
N ARG A 244 -9.29 8.21 -19.96
CA ARG A 244 -8.48 8.58 -18.79
C ARG A 244 -8.19 7.37 -17.93
N MET A 245 -7.00 7.34 -17.33
CA MET A 245 -6.69 6.39 -16.26
C MET A 245 -7.01 7.06 -14.92
N TYR A 246 -7.97 6.50 -14.20
CA TYR A 246 -8.36 6.96 -12.87
C TYR A 246 -7.62 6.09 -11.83
N PRO A 247 -6.63 6.65 -11.09
CA PRO A 247 -5.91 5.89 -10.09
C PRO A 247 -6.66 5.86 -8.75
N TYR A 248 -6.84 4.64 -8.23
CA TYR A 248 -7.37 4.38 -6.90
C TYR A 248 -6.30 3.67 -6.06
N PHE A 249 -5.94 4.26 -4.92
CA PHE A 249 -4.91 3.72 -4.01
C PHE A 249 -5.58 2.97 -2.88
N PHE A 250 -5.17 1.73 -2.59
CA PHE A 250 -5.84 0.92 -1.58
C PHE A 250 -4.88 0.22 -0.62
N ALA A 251 -5.39 -0.04 0.57
CA ALA A 251 -4.79 -0.95 1.53
C ALA A 251 -5.88 -1.73 2.25
N GLN A 252 -5.65 -3.03 2.35
CA GLN A 252 -6.49 -3.99 3.06
C GLN A 252 -5.63 -4.69 4.09
N ASN A 253 -6.18 -4.87 5.30
CA ASN A 253 -5.67 -5.90 6.20
C ASN A 253 -6.77 -6.57 6.99
N PHE A 254 -6.49 -7.81 7.41
CA PHE A 254 -7.35 -8.54 8.33
C PHE A 254 -6.57 -9.58 9.12
N ASP A 255 -7.11 -9.96 10.27
CA ASP A 255 -6.53 -10.98 11.14
C ASP A 255 -7.24 -12.31 10.99
N ILE A 256 -6.46 -13.39 11.06
CA ILE A 256 -6.94 -14.77 11.22
C ILE A 256 -6.29 -15.39 12.48
N PRO A 257 -6.92 -16.41 13.09
CA PRO A 257 -6.27 -17.18 14.14
C PRO A 257 -4.95 -17.79 13.65
N LYS A 258 -3.96 -17.88 14.54
CA LYS A 258 -2.67 -18.45 14.19
C LYS A 258 -2.79 -19.90 13.72
N GLY A 259 -2.15 -20.21 12.60
CA GLY A 259 -2.17 -21.54 12.03
C GLY A 259 -3.53 -21.98 11.47
N ASP A 260 -4.48 -21.06 11.28
CA ASP A 260 -5.76 -21.39 10.65
C ASP A 260 -5.56 -21.83 9.20
N LYS A 261 -6.02 -23.05 8.89
CA LYS A 261 -5.98 -23.67 7.56
C LYS A 261 -7.37 -24.00 7.03
N SER A 262 -8.41 -23.45 7.63
CA SER A 262 -9.81 -23.69 7.26
C SER A 262 -10.15 -23.14 5.87
N GLN A 263 -9.37 -22.17 5.38
CA GLN A 263 -9.51 -21.56 4.06
C GLN A 263 -8.14 -21.34 3.41
N ASP A 264 -8.13 -21.21 2.08
CA ASP A 264 -6.94 -20.73 1.34
C ASP A 264 -6.81 -19.20 1.51
N TRP A 265 -6.29 -18.78 2.65
CA TRP A 265 -6.15 -17.36 3.00
C TRP A 265 -5.26 -16.56 2.04
N ILE A 266 -4.33 -17.24 1.34
CA ILE A 266 -3.46 -16.64 0.32
C ILE A 266 -4.29 -16.15 -0.86
N LYS A 267 -5.19 -17.00 -1.35
CA LYS A 267 -6.10 -16.66 -2.43
C LYS A 267 -7.21 -15.72 -1.94
N LEU A 268 -7.77 -16.01 -0.77
CA LEU A 268 -8.92 -15.31 -0.21
C LEU A 268 -8.71 -13.81 -0.08
N ARG A 269 -7.52 -13.36 0.37
CA ARG A 269 -7.23 -11.92 0.50
C ARG A 269 -7.31 -11.19 -0.84
N ILE A 270 -6.98 -11.86 -1.95
CA ILE A 270 -7.07 -11.29 -3.30
C ILE A 270 -8.51 -11.31 -3.79
N ASP A 271 -9.25 -12.39 -3.52
CA ASP A 271 -10.67 -12.47 -3.85
C ASP A 271 -11.49 -11.38 -3.14
N ILE A 272 -11.19 -11.10 -1.87
CA ILE A 272 -11.81 -10.02 -1.10
C ILE A 272 -11.47 -8.65 -1.70
N LEU A 273 -10.19 -8.38 -2.00
CA LEU A 273 -9.78 -7.15 -2.67
C LEU A 273 -10.58 -6.94 -3.95
N LYS A 274 -10.65 -7.96 -4.81
CA LYS A 274 -11.39 -7.87 -6.08
C LYS A 274 -12.89 -7.68 -5.87
N GLY A 275 -13.48 -8.36 -4.88
CA GLY A 275 -14.88 -8.17 -4.51
C GLY A 275 -15.19 -6.73 -4.14
N ILE A 276 -14.36 -6.11 -3.31
CA ILE A 276 -14.52 -4.70 -2.90
C ILE A 276 -14.28 -3.75 -4.08
N LEU A 277 -13.22 -3.97 -4.87
CA LEU A 277 -12.97 -3.16 -6.08
C LEU A 277 -14.11 -3.26 -7.10
N LYS A 278 -14.78 -4.41 -7.19
CA LYS A 278 -15.96 -4.58 -8.04
C LYS A 278 -17.18 -3.83 -7.50
N ASP A 279 -17.44 -3.91 -6.20
CA ASP A 279 -18.52 -3.15 -5.56
C ASP A 279 -18.33 -1.64 -5.68
N PHE A 280 -17.09 -1.16 -5.56
CA PHE A 280 -16.73 0.23 -5.81
C PHE A 280 -16.81 0.62 -7.30
N GLY A 281 -16.77 -0.35 -8.21
CA GLY A 281 -16.77 -0.13 -9.65
C GLY A 281 -15.38 0.16 -10.23
N ALA A 282 -14.29 -0.13 -9.51
CA ALA A 282 -12.92 -0.04 -10.02
C ALA A 282 -12.57 -1.17 -11.02
N ILE A 283 -13.25 -2.32 -10.93
CA ILE A 283 -13.15 -3.45 -11.87
C ILE A 283 -14.54 -3.99 -12.23
N LYS A 284 -14.68 -4.62 -13.41
CA LYS A 284 -15.94 -5.25 -13.87
C LYS A 284 -16.02 -6.73 -13.51
#